data_AF-A0A6G1YU50-F1
#
_entry.id   AF-A0A6G1YU50-F1
#
_cell.length_a   1.000
_cell.length_b   1.000
_cell.length_c   1.000
_cell.angle_alpha   90.00
_cell.angle_beta   90.00
_cell.angle_gamma   90.00
#
_symmetry.space_group_name_H-M   'P 1'
#
loop_
_entity.id
_entity.type
_entity.pdbx_description
1 polymer ?
#
loop_
_entity_poly.entity_id
_entity_poly.type
_entity_poly.pdbx_seq_one_letter_code
_entity_poly.pdbx_strand_id
1 'polypeptide(L)'
;MKNIENPAFEDVFRGKIDEYLDMIYPRLEVIQKLISARGSIFVHLDWHLLHYVKVIMDEIFGYENFRNEIIIKRGRRKNLLYQFKSIDRMHVANDSILWYSKSAGTKFHHPLVKNKRNSKWMGFWSNVNRPTMRYELFGFVPERGQWKWSKARALLAIENYKVYVGKFADIPLEEYWRRTSQNMEFIRKRPSVKYPEYWIPPKTHVILDNIWTDIEAYSYSTGYDTEKHEQLLERIIGQFSRARDLVADFFCGSGTTLVVAQRLGRNWIGCDCSSTAIQVTERRLERSDFSLIKGLKPRGKYCGGPVS
;
A
#
# COMPACT_ATOMS: atom_id res chain seq x y z
N MET A 1 30.08 22.84 18.14
CA MET A 1 29.24 22.63 16.93
C MET A 1 28.04 23.55 17.07
N LYS A 2 27.86 24.51 16.16
CA LYS A 2 26.78 25.51 16.22
C LYS A 2 25.43 24.81 16.13
N ASN A 3 24.54 25.09 17.09
CA ASN A 3 23.12 24.78 17.00
C ASN A 3 22.57 25.44 15.73
N ILE A 4 21.92 24.65 14.88
CA ILE A 4 21.28 25.14 13.65
C ILE A 4 19.95 25.78 14.09
N GLU A 5 19.99 27.09 14.36
CA GLU A 5 18.86 27.95 14.74
C GLU A 5 17.95 28.28 13.54
N ASN A 6 17.45 27.26 12.84
CA ASN A 6 16.32 27.50 11.94
C ASN A 6 15.45 26.24 11.83
N PRO A 7 14.35 26.12 12.61
CA PRO A 7 13.42 25.03 12.44
C PRO A 7 12.90 25.08 10.99
N ALA A 8 13.28 24.08 10.19
CA ALA A 8 12.98 24.03 8.76
C ALA A 8 11.47 23.88 8.43
N PHE A 9 10.63 23.89 9.46
CA PHE A 9 9.19 23.73 9.38
C PHE A 9 8.55 24.50 10.56
N GLU A 10 8.76 25.80 10.66
CA GLU A 10 7.67 26.61 11.21
C GLU A 10 6.48 26.40 10.27
N ASP A 11 5.34 26.03 10.85
CA ASP A 11 4.07 25.83 10.14
C ASP A 11 3.60 27.21 9.65
N VAL A 12 4.24 27.71 8.57
CA VAL A 12 4.03 29.06 7.99
C VAL A 12 2.54 29.30 7.68
N PHE A 13 1.80 28.20 7.48
CA PHE A 13 0.38 28.19 7.13
C PHE A 13 -0.54 27.89 8.32
N ARG A 14 -0.04 27.83 9.55
CA ARG A 14 -0.87 27.56 10.73
C ARG A 14 -1.91 28.67 10.92
N GLY A 15 -3.17 28.34 10.66
CA GLY A 15 -4.28 29.30 10.69
C GLY A 15 -4.50 30.07 9.40
N LYS A 16 -3.80 29.71 8.31
CA LYS A 16 -3.88 30.35 7.00
C LYS A 16 -4.09 29.32 5.89
N ILE A 17 -5.25 28.67 5.92
CA ILE A 17 -5.63 27.65 4.94
C ILE A 17 -5.57 28.23 3.52
N ASP A 18 -6.06 29.45 3.33
CA ASP A 18 -6.13 30.11 2.01
C ASP A 18 -4.74 30.26 1.38
N GLU A 19 -3.73 30.72 2.13
CA GLU A 19 -2.34 30.84 1.62
C GLU A 19 -1.75 29.48 1.22
N TYR A 20 -2.09 28.40 1.93
CA TYR A 20 -1.68 27.05 1.54
C TYR A 20 -2.36 26.60 0.26
N LEU A 21 -3.66 26.88 0.11
CA LEU A 21 -4.43 26.50 -1.08
C LEU A 21 -3.93 27.27 -2.32
N ASP A 22 -3.65 28.56 -2.18
CA ASP A 22 -3.04 29.40 -3.23
C ASP A 22 -1.65 28.89 -3.64
N MET A 23 -0.90 28.33 -2.68
CA MET A 23 0.39 27.71 -2.95
C MET A 23 0.24 26.36 -3.67
N ILE A 24 -0.66 25.48 -3.24
CA ILE A 24 -0.73 24.11 -3.75
C ILE A 24 -1.45 24.00 -5.10
N TYR A 25 -2.45 24.84 -5.36
CA TYR A 25 -3.28 24.78 -6.57
C TYR A 25 -2.44 24.85 -7.87
N PRO A 26 -1.63 25.91 -8.12
CA PRO A 26 -0.86 26.02 -9.37
C PRO A 26 0.19 24.91 -9.51
N ARG A 27 0.69 24.38 -8.38
CA ARG A 27 1.64 23.26 -8.40
C ARG A 27 0.95 21.97 -8.83
N LEU A 28 -0.25 21.68 -8.32
CA LEU A 28 -1.03 20.52 -8.73
C LEU A 28 -1.40 20.58 -10.22
N GLU A 29 -1.71 21.76 -10.76
CA GLU A 29 -1.95 21.93 -12.20
C GLU A 29 -0.72 21.55 -13.05
N VAL A 30 0.47 22.00 -12.64
CA VAL A 30 1.72 21.65 -13.33
C VAL A 30 2.02 20.17 -13.19
N ILE A 31 1.88 19.59 -12.00
CA ILE A 31 2.09 18.16 -11.76
C ILE A 31 1.14 17.32 -12.62
N GLN A 32 -0.12 17.76 -12.75
CA GLN A 32 -1.10 17.12 -13.62
C GLN A 32 -0.61 17.08 -15.07
N LYS A 33 0.05 18.12 -15.57
CA LYS A 33 0.61 18.15 -16.93
C LYS A 33 1.85 17.27 -17.08
N LEU A 34 2.66 17.12 -16.03
CA LEU A 34 3.91 16.35 -16.04
C LEU A 34 3.73 14.84 -15.90
N ILE A 35 2.68 14.40 -15.21
CA ILE A 35 2.47 12.98 -14.93
C ILE A 35 2.16 12.20 -16.21
N SER A 36 2.77 11.02 -16.37
CA SER A 36 2.53 10.16 -17.53
C SER A 36 1.08 9.67 -17.59
N ALA A 37 0.60 9.27 -18.77
CA ALA A 37 -0.76 8.74 -18.97
C ALA A 37 -1.12 7.54 -18.08
N ARG A 38 -0.11 6.78 -17.60
CA ARG A 38 -0.27 5.65 -16.68
C ARG A 38 0.15 5.96 -15.23
N GLY A 39 0.51 7.21 -14.96
CA GLY A 39 1.06 7.63 -13.69
C GLY A 39 0.00 7.78 -12.60
N SER A 40 0.47 7.79 -11.36
CA SER A 40 -0.32 8.05 -10.16
C SER A 40 0.32 9.13 -9.29
N ILE A 41 -0.52 9.91 -8.62
CA ILE A 41 -0.12 10.91 -7.63
C ILE A 41 -0.69 10.50 -6.27
N PHE A 42 0.13 10.65 -5.23
CA PHE A 42 -0.24 10.40 -3.84
C PHE A 42 0.00 11.67 -3.03
N VAL A 43 -1.01 12.16 -2.33
CA VAL A 43 -0.94 13.40 -1.54
C VAL A 43 -1.33 13.09 -0.11
N HIS A 44 -0.38 13.19 0.82
CA HIS A 44 -0.59 12.95 2.25
C HIS A 44 -1.01 14.24 2.95
N LEU A 45 -2.19 14.21 3.58
CA LEU A 45 -2.83 15.35 4.21
C LEU A 45 -3.35 14.97 5.61
N ASP A 46 -3.41 15.97 6.49
CA ASP A 46 -4.16 15.85 7.73
C ASP A 46 -5.62 16.30 7.56
N TRP A 47 -6.38 16.20 8.64
CA TRP A 47 -7.82 16.52 8.66
C TRP A 47 -8.14 18.00 8.38
N HIS A 48 -7.21 18.94 8.55
CA HIS A 48 -7.48 20.35 8.30
C HIS A 48 -7.55 20.65 6.80
N LEU A 49 -6.69 20.03 6.00
CA LEU A 49 -6.51 20.32 4.58
C LEU A 49 -7.16 19.29 3.64
N LEU A 50 -7.43 18.08 4.14
CA LEU A 50 -7.91 16.94 3.35
C LEU A 50 -9.05 17.31 2.38
N HIS A 51 -10.12 17.90 2.90
CA HIS A 51 -11.33 18.14 2.11
C HIS A 51 -11.13 19.25 1.07
N TYR A 52 -10.40 20.31 1.41
CA TYR A 52 -10.11 21.40 0.49
C TYR A 52 -9.21 20.95 -0.66
N VAL A 53 -8.14 20.23 -0.35
CA VAL A 53 -7.24 19.71 -1.38
C VAL A 53 -7.93 18.62 -2.21
N LYS A 54 -8.84 17.82 -1.62
CA LYS A 54 -9.64 16.84 -2.37
C LYS A 54 -10.48 17.52 -3.46
N VAL A 55 -11.14 18.64 -3.14
CA VAL A 55 -11.95 19.40 -4.12
C VAL A 55 -11.05 19.96 -5.23
N ILE A 56 -9.91 20.56 -4.87
CA ILE A 56 -8.93 21.05 -5.85
C ILE A 56 -8.42 19.92 -6.76
N MET A 57 -8.13 18.75 -6.19
CA MET A 57 -7.69 17.60 -6.97
C MET A 57 -8.79 17.06 -7.88
N ASP A 58 -10.06 17.08 -7.47
CA ASP A 58 -11.17 16.71 -8.35
C ASP A 58 -11.30 17.65 -9.55
N GLU A 59 -11.09 18.94 -9.34
CA GLU A 59 -11.11 19.94 -10.41
C GLU A 59 -9.94 19.75 -11.39
N ILE A 60 -8.72 19.60 -10.87
CA ILE A 60 -7.49 19.54 -11.68
C ILE A 60 -7.31 18.16 -12.35
N PHE A 61 -7.51 17.08 -11.60
CA PHE A 61 -7.30 15.72 -12.09
C PHE A 61 -8.56 15.08 -12.66
N GLY A 62 -9.76 15.59 -12.36
CA GLY A 62 -11.02 14.95 -12.70
C GLY A 62 -11.47 13.96 -11.61
N TYR A 63 -12.72 14.08 -11.17
CA TYR A 63 -13.32 13.21 -10.16
C TYR A 63 -13.24 11.72 -10.53
N GLU A 64 -13.42 11.39 -11.81
CA GLU A 64 -13.35 10.02 -12.33
C GLU A 64 -11.95 9.38 -12.23
N ASN A 65 -10.93 10.21 -12.02
CA ASN A 65 -9.54 9.79 -11.90
C ASN A 65 -9.12 9.55 -10.44
N PHE A 66 -9.98 9.88 -9.47
CA PHE A 66 -9.83 9.51 -8.07
C PHE A 66 -9.84 7.99 -7.92
N ARG A 67 -8.88 7.45 -7.17
CA ARG A 67 -8.73 6.01 -6.97
C ARG A 67 -9.20 5.58 -5.61
N ASN A 68 -8.58 6.11 -4.57
CA ASN A 68 -8.93 5.82 -3.19
C ASN A 68 -8.41 6.95 -2.28
N GLU A 69 -9.06 7.07 -1.14
CA GLU A 69 -8.46 7.63 0.06
C GLU A 69 -7.87 6.48 0.87
N ILE A 70 -6.60 6.61 1.24
CA ILE A 70 -5.88 5.63 2.06
C ILE A 70 -5.71 6.20 3.45
N ILE A 71 -6.25 5.52 4.46
CA ILE A 71 -6.16 5.92 5.85
C ILE A 71 -4.86 5.39 6.44
N ILE A 72 -4.01 6.27 6.97
CA ILE A 72 -2.71 5.92 7.56
C ILE A 72 -2.66 6.33 9.03
N LYS A 73 -2.07 5.50 9.89
CA LYS A 73 -1.85 5.84 11.29
C LYS A 73 -0.76 6.92 11.41
N ARG A 74 -1.03 8.05 12.08
CA ARG A 74 -0.04 9.15 12.23
C ARG A 74 1.24 8.68 12.92
N GLY A 75 1.11 8.08 14.10
CA GLY A 75 2.24 7.63 14.90
C GLY A 75 1.80 7.19 16.29
N ARG A 76 2.73 7.12 17.24
CA ARG A 76 2.41 6.83 18.64
C ARG A 76 1.44 7.86 19.21
N ARG A 77 0.35 7.38 19.82
CA ARG A 77 -0.62 8.21 20.54
C ARG A 77 0.09 8.89 21.72
N LYS A 78 0.05 10.21 21.77
CA LYS A 78 0.42 10.95 22.98
C LYS A 78 -0.78 10.88 23.93
N ASN A 79 -0.63 10.19 25.05
CA ASN A 79 -1.66 10.01 26.09
C ASN A 79 -1.95 11.29 26.89
N LEU A 80 -1.60 12.47 26.36
CA LEU A 80 -1.70 13.74 27.07
C LEU A 80 -3.15 14.05 27.47
N LEU A 81 -4.16 13.59 26.71
CA LEU A 81 -5.56 13.88 27.08
C LEU A 81 -6.06 13.08 28.29
N TYR A 82 -5.38 12.01 28.72
CA TYR A 82 -5.80 11.26 29.92
C TYR A 82 -5.75 12.11 31.20
N GLN A 83 -4.97 13.20 31.20
CA GLN A 83 -4.88 14.11 32.34
C GLN A 83 -6.08 15.08 32.44
N PHE A 84 -6.89 15.20 31.38
CA PHE A 84 -8.02 16.11 31.38
C PHE A 84 -9.31 15.38 31.77
N LYS A 85 -10.11 16.00 32.65
CA LYS A 85 -11.38 15.45 33.12
C LYS A 85 -12.47 15.46 32.04
N SER A 86 -12.38 16.39 31.10
CA SER A 86 -13.26 16.52 29.95
C SER A 86 -12.45 16.97 28.73
N ILE A 87 -12.90 16.58 27.54
CA ILE A 87 -12.29 16.91 26.25
C ILE A 87 -13.35 17.52 25.34
N ASP A 88 -12.97 18.47 24.49
CA ASP A 88 -13.85 19.11 23.49
C ASP A 88 -13.96 18.28 22.19
N ARG A 89 -12.93 17.48 21.90
CA ARG A 89 -12.87 16.60 20.72
C ARG A 89 -12.04 15.35 20.97
N MET A 90 -12.28 14.31 20.17
CA MET A 90 -11.49 13.08 20.21
C MET A 90 -10.09 13.29 19.64
N HIS A 91 -9.15 12.44 20.06
CA HIS A 91 -7.82 12.38 19.47
C HIS A 91 -7.87 12.00 17.98
N VAL A 92 -7.16 12.76 17.17
CA VAL A 92 -6.90 12.40 15.77
C VAL A 92 -5.87 11.28 15.72
N ALA A 93 -6.27 10.12 15.21
CA ALA A 93 -5.43 8.92 15.16
C ALA A 93 -4.85 8.63 13.77
N ASN A 94 -5.38 9.28 12.74
CA ASN A 94 -5.06 8.98 11.35
C ASN A 94 -4.88 10.27 10.54
N ASP A 95 -4.14 10.12 9.44
CA ASP A 95 -4.09 11.03 8.32
C ASP A 95 -4.60 10.29 7.08
N SER A 96 -4.80 11.04 6.00
CA SER A 96 -5.29 10.50 4.73
C SER A 96 -4.29 10.72 3.61
N ILE A 97 -4.15 9.74 2.73
CA ILE A 97 -3.40 9.84 1.48
C ILE A 97 -4.41 9.77 0.34
N LEU A 98 -4.57 10.87 -0.38
CA LEU A 98 -5.37 10.90 -1.59
C LEU A 98 -4.57 10.29 -2.73
N TRP A 99 -5.18 9.34 -3.43
CA TRP A 99 -4.58 8.71 -4.61
C TRP A 99 -5.42 9.00 -5.86
N TYR A 100 -4.78 9.61 -6.84
CA TYR A 100 -5.31 9.79 -8.20
C TYR A 100 -4.42 9.12 -9.22
N SER A 101 -5.01 8.71 -10.33
CA SER A 101 -4.26 8.38 -11.54
C SER A 101 -4.40 9.48 -12.59
N LYS A 102 -3.57 9.49 -13.62
CA LYS A 102 -3.74 10.41 -14.76
C LYS A 102 -4.99 10.12 -15.61
N SER A 103 -5.46 8.87 -15.61
CA SER A 103 -6.61 8.45 -16.43
C SER A 103 -7.36 7.31 -15.76
N ALA A 104 -8.70 7.35 -15.79
CA ALA A 104 -9.64 6.41 -15.19
C ALA A 104 -9.43 4.97 -15.67
N GLY A 105 -8.90 4.78 -16.87
CA GLY A 105 -8.55 3.47 -17.43
C GLY A 105 -7.30 2.82 -16.82
N THR A 106 -6.48 3.56 -16.09
CA THR A 106 -5.23 3.06 -15.49
C THR A 106 -5.50 1.88 -14.56
N LYS A 107 -4.83 0.76 -14.83
CA LYS A 107 -4.89 -0.45 -14.01
C LYS A 107 -3.62 -0.58 -13.19
N PHE A 108 -3.76 -1.11 -11.98
CA PHE A 108 -2.66 -1.39 -11.06
C PHE A 108 -2.77 -2.83 -10.55
N HIS A 109 -1.64 -3.37 -10.08
CA HIS A 109 -1.63 -4.69 -9.46
C HIS A 109 -2.18 -4.60 -8.04
N HIS A 110 -2.86 -5.65 -7.57
CA HIS A 110 -3.33 -5.69 -6.18
C HIS A 110 -2.14 -5.54 -5.23
N PRO A 111 -2.13 -4.51 -4.35
CA PRO A 111 -1.07 -4.37 -3.37
C PRO A 111 -1.13 -5.56 -2.40
N LEU A 112 0.03 -6.14 -2.11
CA LEU A 112 0.14 -7.33 -1.27
C LEU A 112 0.92 -6.99 0.01
N VAL A 113 0.37 -7.38 1.16
CA VAL A 113 1.07 -7.30 2.45
C VAL A 113 1.40 -8.70 2.95
N LYS A 114 2.61 -8.89 3.49
CA LYS A 114 3.03 -10.15 4.08
C LYS A 114 2.10 -10.51 5.24
N ASN A 115 1.47 -11.67 5.14
CA ASN A 115 0.61 -12.20 6.19
C ASN A 115 0.71 -13.72 6.13
N LYS A 116 1.43 -14.31 7.09
CA LYS A 116 1.59 -15.76 7.16
C LYS A 116 0.29 -16.37 7.70
N ARG A 117 -0.51 -16.94 6.81
CA ARG A 117 -1.63 -17.81 7.18
C ARG A 117 -1.29 -19.23 6.82
N ASN A 118 -1.38 -20.12 7.82
CA ASN A 118 -1.21 -21.55 7.63
C ASN A 118 -2.29 -22.11 6.70
N SER A 119 -1.98 -23.22 6.04
CA SER A 119 -2.99 -23.95 5.29
C SER A 119 -4.10 -24.47 6.20
N LYS A 120 -5.32 -24.57 5.66
CA LYS A 120 -6.47 -25.10 6.41
C LYS A 120 -7.53 -25.69 5.51
N TRP A 121 -8.35 -26.55 6.09
CA TRP A 121 -9.57 -27.06 5.46
C TRP A 121 -10.77 -26.20 5.84
N MET A 122 -11.66 -25.93 4.89
CA MET A 122 -12.88 -25.16 5.11
C MET A 122 -14.07 -25.90 4.46
N GLY A 123 -15.26 -25.73 5.01
CA GLY A 123 -16.49 -26.28 4.44
C GLY A 123 -16.71 -25.82 3.00
N PHE A 124 -17.00 -26.75 2.10
CA PHE A 124 -17.15 -26.51 0.66
C PHE A 124 -18.54 -25.97 0.26
N TRP A 125 -19.51 -26.07 1.17
CA TRP A 125 -20.84 -25.51 1.01
C TRP A 125 -20.88 -24.01 1.35
N SER A 126 -21.80 -23.27 0.72
CA SER A 126 -22.11 -21.87 1.01
C SER A 126 -23.62 -21.64 0.94
N ASN A 127 -24.12 -20.68 1.73
CA ASN A 127 -25.54 -20.28 1.76
C ASN A 127 -25.96 -19.42 0.55
N VAL A 128 -25.05 -19.05 -0.35
CA VAL A 128 -25.37 -18.32 -1.58
C VAL A 128 -26.27 -19.18 -2.48
N ASN A 129 -27.19 -18.54 -3.21
CA ASN A 129 -28.15 -19.24 -4.05
C ASN A 129 -27.80 -19.15 -5.54
N ARG A 130 -27.00 -20.10 -6.04
CA ARG A 130 -26.73 -20.31 -7.47
C ARG A 130 -27.09 -21.75 -7.84
N PRO A 131 -28.28 -21.99 -8.43
CA PRO A 131 -28.73 -23.35 -8.76
C PRO A 131 -27.77 -24.15 -9.64
N THR A 132 -27.05 -23.48 -10.55
CA THR A 132 -26.03 -24.09 -11.43
C THR A 132 -24.85 -24.71 -10.68
N MET A 133 -24.69 -24.38 -9.39
CA MET A 133 -23.61 -24.86 -8.52
C MET A 133 -24.11 -25.97 -7.57
N ARG A 134 -25.29 -26.54 -7.84
CA ARG A 134 -25.82 -27.72 -7.16
C ARG A 134 -25.66 -28.92 -8.08
N TYR A 135 -24.71 -29.77 -7.76
CA TYR A 135 -24.43 -31.00 -8.49
C TYR A 135 -24.00 -32.05 -7.48
N GLU A 136 -24.04 -33.31 -7.88
CA GLU A 136 -23.69 -34.41 -6.98
C GLU A 136 -22.20 -34.41 -6.66
N LEU A 137 -21.88 -34.48 -5.37
CA LEU A 137 -20.55 -34.77 -4.85
C LEU A 137 -20.67 -35.72 -3.66
N PHE A 138 -19.90 -36.81 -3.68
CA PHE A 138 -19.89 -37.83 -2.61
C PHE A 138 -21.31 -38.35 -2.27
N GLY A 139 -22.15 -38.59 -3.29
CA GLY A 139 -23.53 -39.06 -3.12
C GLY A 139 -24.50 -38.02 -2.54
N PHE A 140 -24.11 -36.74 -2.51
CA PHE A 140 -24.94 -35.66 -1.95
C PHE A 140 -25.10 -34.49 -2.93
N VAL A 141 -26.35 -34.03 -3.07
CA VAL A 141 -26.72 -32.81 -3.82
C VAL A 141 -27.35 -31.82 -2.82
N PRO A 142 -26.83 -30.58 -2.70
CA PRO A 142 -27.44 -29.59 -1.81
C PRO A 142 -28.84 -29.18 -2.29
N GLU A 143 -29.87 -29.36 -1.45
CA GLU A 143 -31.22 -28.84 -1.69
C GLU A 143 -31.28 -27.31 -1.56
N ARG A 144 -30.54 -26.77 -0.59
CA ARG A 144 -30.40 -25.33 -0.31
C ARG A 144 -28.93 -24.93 -0.31
N GLY A 145 -28.67 -23.66 -0.63
CA GLY A 145 -27.31 -23.14 -0.81
C GLY A 145 -26.65 -23.67 -2.09
N GLN A 146 -25.34 -23.85 -2.07
CA GLN A 146 -24.55 -24.29 -3.22
C GLN A 146 -23.16 -24.82 -2.85
N TRP A 147 -22.49 -25.45 -3.81
CA TRP A 147 -21.04 -25.63 -3.78
C TRP A 147 -20.29 -24.34 -4.13
N LYS A 148 -19.06 -24.20 -3.60
CA LYS A 148 -18.22 -23.03 -3.87
C LYS A 148 -17.64 -23.00 -5.28
N TRP A 149 -17.38 -24.15 -5.91
CA TRP A 149 -16.74 -24.24 -7.23
C TRP A 149 -17.64 -24.94 -8.25
N SER A 150 -17.29 -24.80 -9.55
CA SER A 150 -17.96 -25.51 -10.63
C SER A 150 -17.67 -27.01 -10.56
N LYS A 151 -18.55 -27.82 -11.18
CA LYS A 151 -18.42 -29.29 -11.20
C LYS A 151 -17.05 -29.75 -11.71
N ALA A 152 -16.60 -29.24 -12.85
CA ALA A 152 -15.32 -29.61 -13.45
C ALA A 152 -14.14 -29.31 -12.51
N ARG A 153 -14.10 -28.10 -11.93
CA ARG A 153 -13.06 -27.69 -10.98
C ARG A 153 -13.07 -28.55 -9.71
N ALA A 154 -14.25 -28.84 -9.17
CA ALA A 154 -14.37 -29.66 -7.96
C ALA A 154 -13.94 -31.11 -8.20
N LEU A 155 -14.32 -31.73 -9.31
CA LEU A 155 -13.92 -33.09 -9.65
C LEU A 155 -12.40 -33.21 -9.83
N LEU A 156 -11.77 -32.24 -10.50
CA LEU A 156 -10.31 -32.18 -10.60
C LEU A 156 -9.65 -32.09 -9.21
N ALA A 157 -10.19 -31.26 -8.31
CA ALA A 157 -9.67 -31.13 -6.96
C ALA A 157 -9.85 -32.39 -6.10
N ILE A 158 -10.90 -33.17 -6.33
CA ILE A 158 -11.09 -34.48 -5.69
C ILE A 158 -10.04 -35.46 -6.20
N GLU A 159 -9.79 -35.48 -7.51
CA GLU A 159 -8.81 -36.39 -8.11
C GLU A 159 -7.39 -36.06 -7.64
N ASN A 160 -7.03 -34.77 -7.59
CA ASN A 160 -5.76 -34.33 -6.99
C ASN A 160 -5.58 -34.85 -5.56
N TYR A 161 -6.65 -34.84 -4.76
CA TYR A 161 -6.60 -35.33 -3.38
C TYR A 161 -6.44 -36.84 -3.30
N LYS A 162 -7.11 -37.59 -4.19
CA LYS A 162 -6.92 -39.06 -4.29
C LYS A 162 -5.49 -39.42 -4.67
N VAL A 163 -4.91 -38.73 -5.65
CA VAL A 163 -3.51 -38.94 -6.05
C VAL A 163 -2.56 -38.66 -4.88
N TYR A 164 -2.76 -37.56 -4.17
CA TYR A 164 -1.99 -37.25 -2.96
C TYR A 164 -2.10 -38.35 -1.90
N VAL A 165 -3.32 -38.76 -1.54
CA VAL A 165 -3.53 -39.80 -0.52
C VAL A 165 -2.96 -41.15 -0.95
N GLY A 166 -3.07 -41.50 -2.23
CA GLY A 166 -2.62 -42.81 -2.73
C GLY A 166 -1.10 -42.93 -2.91
N LYS A 167 -0.38 -41.82 -3.13
CA LYS A 167 1.05 -41.87 -3.49
C LYS A 167 1.98 -41.06 -2.59
N PHE A 168 1.46 -40.07 -1.86
CA PHE A 168 2.27 -39.04 -1.20
C PHE A 168 1.78 -38.72 0.23
N ALA A 169 1.00 -39.62 0.83
CA ALA A 169 0.44 -39.43 2.18
C ALA A 169 1.50 -39.49 3.30
N ASP A 170 2.73 -39.88 2.97
CA ASP A 170 3.90 -39.87 3.85
C ASP A 170 4.37 -38.45 4.20
N ILE A 171 4.04 -37.45 3.38
CA ILE A 171 4.33 -36.04 3.63
C ILE A 171 3.05 -35.23 3.87
N PRO A 172 3.10 -34.15 4.67
CA PRO A 172 1.96 -33.24 4.82
C PRO A 172 1.50 -32.65 3.48
N LEU A 173 0.19 -32.46 3.31
CA LEU A 173 -0.39 -31.94 2.06
C LEU A 173 0.21 -30.58 1.66
N GLU A 174 0.54 -29.74 2.63
CA GLU A 174 1.19 -28.45 2.36
C GLU A 174 2.58 -28.63 1.74
N GLU A 175 3.37 -29.60 2.22
CA GLU A 175 4.69 -29.93 1.68
C GLU A 175 4.58 -30.50 0.27
N TYR A 176 3.63 -31.42 0.06
CA TYR A 176 3.31 -31.93 -1.29
C TYR A 176 2.95 -30.79 -2.24
N TRP A 177 2.05 -29.89 -1.82
CA TRP A 177 1.63 -28.75 -2.64
C TRP A 177 2.80 -27.82 -2.97
N ARG A 178 3.70 -27.54 -2.01
CA ARG A 178 4.92 -26.74 -2.22
C ARG A 178 5.89 -27.34 -3.24
N ARG A 179 5.98 -28.69 -3.29
CA ARG A 179 6.80 -29.42 -4.27
C ARG A 179 6.20 -29.46 -5.68
N THR A 180 4.90 -29.21 -5.80
CA THR A 180 4.22 -29.09 -7.11
C THR A 180 4.20 -27.64 -7.61
N SER A 181 3.50 -27.37 -8.72
CA SER A 181 3.34 -26.02 -9.31
C SER A 181 2.59 -25.01 -8.43
N GLN A 182 2.29 -25.31 -7.17
CA GLN A 182 1.57 -24.45 -6.21
C GLN A 182 0.20 -23.95 -6.71
N ASN A 183 -0.39 -24.64 -7.68
CA ASN A 183 -1.68 -24.30 -8.27
C ASN A 183 -2.71 -25.43 -8.11
N MET A 184 -2.31 -26.56 -7.50
CA MET A 184 -3.22 -27.67 -7.26
C MET A 184 -4.23 -27.32 -6.17
N GLU A 185 -5.46 -27.77 -6.39
CA GLU A 185 -6.58 -27.61 -5.48
C GLU A 185 -7.02 -28.97 -4.97
N PHE A 186 -7.55 -29.04 -3.74
CA PHE A 186 -7.92 -30.30 -3.11
C PHE A 186 -9.29 -30.22 -2.46
N ILE A 187 -10.11 -31.25 -2.65
CA ILE A 187 -11.37 -31.46 -1.95
C ILE A 187 -11.35 -32.83 -1.29
N ARG A 188 -11.82 -32.89 -0.04
CA ARG A 188 -12.02 -34.15 0.69
C ARG A 188 -13.40 -34.22 1.33
N LYS A 189 -13.84 -35.43 1.66
CA LYS A 189 -15.00 -35.67 2.52
C LYS A 189 -14.56 -36.55 3.68
N ARG A 190 -14.58 -36.02 4.91
CA ARG A 190 -14.44 -36.86 6.10
C ARG A 190 -15.80 -37.49 6.47
N PRO A 191 -15.83 -38.68 7.07
CA PRO A 191 -17.07 -39.28 7.57
C PRO A 191 -17.80 -38.39 8.60
N SER A 192 -17.04 -37.70 9.47
CA SER A 192 -17.56 -36.91 10.59
C SER A 192 -18.15 -35.54 10.25
N VAL A 193 -18.03 -35.07 9.01
CA VAL A 193 -18.55 -33.75 8.60
C VAL A 193 -19.71 -33.90 7.63
N LYS A 194 -20.74 -33.06 7.76
CA LYS A 194 -21.91 -33.09 6.87
C LYS A 194 -21.53 -32.85 5.41
N TYR A 195 -20.76 -31.80 5.15
CA TYR A 195 -20.39 -31.38 3.79
C TYR A 195 -18.91 -31.65 3.50
N PRO A 196 -18.52 -31.80 2.23
CA PRO A 196 -17.12 -31.83 1.82
C PRO A 196 -16.38 -30.57 2.28
N GLU A 197 -15.06 -30.68 2.34
CA GLU A 197 -14.16 -29.58 2.63
C GLU A 197 -13.23 -29.35 1.43
N TYR A 198 -12.86 -28.10 1.20
CA TYR A 198 -11.79 -27.74 0.27
C TYR A 198 -10.59 -27.23 1.06
N TRP A 199 -9.41 -27.51 0.54
CA TRP A 199 -8.15 -27.07 1.12
C TRP A 199 -7.81 -25.66 0.64
N ILE A 200 -7.42 -24.81 1.58
CA ILE A 200 -6.92 -23.47 1.32
C ILE A 200 -5.39 -23.51 1.51
N PRO A 201 -4.60 -23.20 0.46
CA PRO A 201 -3.15 -23.18 0.55
C PRO A 201 -2.66 -22.12 1.55
N PRO A 202 -1.43 -22.29 2.07
CA PRO A 202 -0.84 -21.26 2.89
C PRO A 202 -0.73 -19.98 2.08
N LYS A 203 -1.15 -18.86 2.65
CA LYS A 203 -0.96 -17.56 2.03
C LYS A 203 0.21 -16.90 2.73
N THR A 204 1.19 -16.46 1.94
CA THR A 204 2.29 -15.62 2.40
C THR A 204 1.90 -14.14 2.39
N HIS A 205 0.87 -13.80 1.62
CA HIS A 205 0.39 -12.44 1.44
C HIS A 205 -1.13 -12.38 1.43
N VAL A 206 -1.67 -11.24 1.86
CA VAL A 206 -3.08 -10.86 1.67
C VAL A 206 -3.14 -9.61 0.81
N ILE A 207 -4.25 -9.46 0.08
CA ILE A 207 -4.54 -8.21 -0.62
C ILE A 207 -4.72 -7.13 0.42
N LEU A 208 -3.99 -6.04 0.25
CA LEU A 208 -4.06 -4.86 1.09
C LEU A 208 -5.24 -3.99 0.64
N ASP A 209 -6.03 -3.53 1.60
CA ASP A 209 -7.09 -2.56 1.37
C ASP A 209 -6.57 -1.12 1.56
N ASN A 210 -7.48 -0.15 1.72
CA ASN A 210 -7.13 1.26 1.89
C ASN A 210 -7.01 1.68 3.37
N ILE A 211 -6.94 0.75 4.34
CA ILE A 211 -6.77 1.05 5.75
C ILE A 211 -5.41 0.52 6.23
N TRP A 212 -4.42 1.40 6.29
CA TRP A 212 -3.04 1.05 6.64
C TRP A 212 -2.76 1.41 8.10
N THR A 213 -3.11 0.50 9.00
CA THR A 213 -2.87 0.68 10.45
C THR A 213 -1.62 -0.04 10.95
N ASP A 214 -1.00 -0.85 10.09
CA ASP A 214 0.19 -1.65 10.38
C ASP A 214 1.52 -0.89 10.22
N ILE A 215 1.47 0.28 9.58
CA ILE A 215 2.60 1.19 9.37
C ILE A 215 2.24 2.59 9.89
N GLU A 216 3.24 3.34 10.33
CA GLU A 216 3.08 4.73 10.79
C GLU A 216 3.46 5.70 9.67
N ALA A 217 2.86 6.89 9.68
CA ALA A 217 3.11 7.90 8.65
C ALA A 217 4.46 8.62 8.85
N TYR A 218 4.85 8.85 10.11
CA TYR A 218 6.03 9.65 10.48
C TYR A 218 7.11 8.80 11.16
N SER A 219 8.37 9.25 11.03
CA SER A 219 9.54 8.78 11.79
C SER A 219 10.25 9.98 12.42
N TYR A 220 11.13 9.74 13.40
CA TYR A 220 11.91 10.78 14.09
C TYR A 220 13.41 10.47 14.08
N SER A 221 13.88 9.78 13.05
CA SER A 221 15.25 9.26 12.94
C SER A 221 16.28 10.31 12.52
N THR A 222 15.87 11.35 11.81
CA THR A 222 16.78 12.33 11.17
C THR A 222 16.86 13.67 11.88
N GLY A 223 16.03 13.91 12.90
CA GLY A 223 15.89 15.21 13.56
C GLY A 223 15.12 16.25 12.73
N TYR A 224 14.46 15.85 11.65
CA TYR A 224 13.53 16.67 10.87
C TYR A 224 12.08 16.38 11.30
N ASP A 225 11.32 17.42 11.64
CA ASP A 225 10.05 17.29 12.37
C ASP A 225 8.94 16.51 11.62
N THR A 226 8.96 16.55 10.28
CA THR A 226 7.91 15.96 9.43
C THR A 226 8.40 14.79 8.57
N GLU A 227 9.50 14.13 8.98
CA GLU A 227 10.06 12.98 8.27
C GLU A 227 9.02 11.85 8.09
N LYS A 228 8.79 11.44 6.83
CA LYS A 228 7.95 10.26 6.54
C LYS A 228 8.67 8.97 6.91
N HIS A 229 7.91 7.98 7.36
CA HIS A 229 8.43 6.65 7.64
C HIS A 229 8.81 5.93 6.34
N GLU A 230 10.01 5.36 6.26
CA GLU A 230 10.50 4.70 5.03
C GLU A 230 9.58 3.56 4.57
N GLN A 231 9.06 2.74 5.48
CA GLN A 231 8.13 1.64 5.15
C GLN A 231 6.85 2.09 4.43
N LEU A 232 6.35 3.30 4.72
CA LEU A 232 5.20 3.86 4.02
C LEU A 232 5.56 4.10 2.55
N LEU A 233 6.71 4.73 2.30
CA LEU A 233 7.14 5.04 0.95
C LEU A 233 7.61 3.78 0.21
N GLU A 234 8.17 2.79 0.91
CA GLU A 234 8.48 1.48 0.32
C GLU A 234 7.22 0.78 -0.17
N ARG A 235 6.13 0.87 0.59
CA ARG A 235 4.83 0.34 0.19
C ARG A 235 4.28 1.09 -1.02
N ILE A 236 4.26 2.42 -0.99
CA ILE A 236 3.73 3.21 -2.11
C ILE A 236 4.58 2.97 -3.37
N ILE A 237 5.88 3.21 -3.32
CA ILE A 237 6.76 3.09 -4.49
C ILE A 237 6.85 1.63 -4.93
N GLY A 238 6.97 0.68 -4.01
CA GLY A 238 7.11 -0.73 -4.33
C GLY A 238 5.88 -1.34 -4.99
N GLN A 239 4.67 -0.94 -4.57
CA GLN A 239 3.42 -1.52 -5.06
C GLN A 239 2.83 -0.76 -6.26
N PHE A 240 3.12 0.54 -6.39
CA PHE A 240 2.50 1.40 -7.40
C PHE A 240 3.49 1.91 -8.48
N SER A 241 4.73 1.42 -8.49
CA SER A 241 5.70 1.65 -9.57
C SER A 241 6.53 0.40 -9.87
N ARG A 242 7.20 0.38 -11.02
CA ARG A 242 8.15 -0.67 -11.43
C ARG A 242 9.59 -0.17 -11.31
N ALA A 243 10.56 -1.09 -11.31
CA ALA A 243 11.96 -0.73 -11.39
C ALA A 243 12.22 0.13 -12.64
N ARG A 244 13.09 1.14 -12.51
CA ARG A 244 13.40 2.17 -13.51
C ARG A 244 12.28 3.17 -13.84
N ASP A 245 11.08 3.05 -13.27
CA ASP A 245 10.09 4.14 -13.33
C ASP A 245 10.65 5.39 -12.64
N LEU A 246 10.10 6.56 -13.01
CA LEU A 246 10.44 7.84 -12.42
C LEU A 246 9.50 8.15 -11.24
N VAL A 247 10.08 8.45 -10.07
CA VAL A 247 9.37 8.94 -8.88
C VAL A 247 9.74 10.41 -8.66
N ALA A 248 8.76 11.29 -8.59
CA ALA A 248 9.00 12.71 -8.32
C ALA A 248 8.38 13.12 -6.98
N ASP A 249 9.14 13.86 -6.18
CA ASP A 249 8.70 14.46 -4.93
C ASP A 249 9.06 15.95 -4.91
N PHE A 250 8.04 16.81 -5.00
CA PHE A 250 8.20 18.26 -5.07
C PHE A 250 8.12 18.96 -3.71
N PHE A 251 8.00 18.18 -2.63
CA PHE A 251 8.04 18.62 -1.24
C PHE A 251 8.90 17.63 -0.44
N CYS A 252 10.13 17.38 -0.92
CA CYS A 252 10.87 16.19 -0.52
C CYS A 252 11.37 16.23 0.92
N GLY A 253 11.44 17.40 1.57
CA GLY A 253 11.79 17.55 2.98
C GLY A 253 13.10 16.85 3.32
N SER A 254 13.06 15.91 4.27
CA SER A 254 14.22 15.12 4.66
C SER A 254 14.69 14.10 3.62
N GLY A 255 14.07 14.01 2.45
CA GLY A 255 14.51 13.20 1.32
C GLY A 255 14.13 11.73 1.37
N THR A 256 13.26 11.32 2.30
CA THR A 256 12.87 9.90 2.49
C THR A 256 12.37 9.25 1.20
N THR A 257 11.56 9.96 0.40
CA THR A 257 11.04 9.45 -0.89
C THR A 257 12.16 9.11 -1.85
N LEU A 258 13.18 9.96 -1.94
CA LEU A 258 14.29 9.82 -2.88
C LEU A 258 15.19 8.65 -2.48
N VAL A 259 15.51 8.55 -1.19
CA VAL A 259 16.30 7.44 -0.64
C VAL A 259 15.62 6.10 -0.90
N VAL A 260 14.30 6.01 -0.64
CA VAL A 260 13.54 4.79 -0.87
C VAL A 260 13.41 4.48 -2.37
N ALA A 261 13.11 5.48 -3.21
CA ALA A 261 13.05 5.30 -4.65
C ALA A 261 14.38 4.75 -5.21
N GLN A 262 15.51 5.31 -4.78
CA GLN A 262 16.83 4.86 -5.18
C GLN A 262 17.13 3.44 -4.70
N ARG A 263 16.85 3.12 -3.43
CA ARG A 263 17.01 1.78 -2.86
C ARG A 263 16.20 0.73 -3.63
N LEU A 264 15.00 1.10 -4.08
CA LEU A 264 14.14 0.24 -4.89
C LEU A 264 14.52 0.23 -6.39
N GLY A 265 15.56 0.95 -6.81
CA GLY A 265 16.01 0.98 -8.21
C GLY A 265 15.09 1.77 -9.15
N ARG A 266 14.45 2.84 -8.65
CA ARG A 266 13.70 3.82 -9.45
C ARG A 266 14.58 5.03 -9.77
N ASN A 267 14.28 5.69 -10.87
CA ASN A 267 14.80 7.04 -11.13
C ASN A 267 14.02 8.04 -10.26
N TRP A 268 14.62 9.15 -9.87
CA TRP A 268 13.92 10.12 -9.03
C TRP A 268 14.24 11.58 -9.32
N ILE A 269 13.28 12.45 -9.00
CA ILE A 269 13.40 13.91 -8.98
C ILE A 269 12.93 14.40 -7.60
N GLY A 270 13.73 15.25 -6.96
CA GLY A 270 13.41 15.88 -5.69
C GLY A 270 13.50 17.40 -5.80
N CYS A 271 12.58 18.10 -5.14
CA CYS A 271 12.60 19.55 -4.98
C CYS A 271 12.16 19.93 -3.57
N ASP A 272 12.81 20.93 -3.00
CA ASP A 272 12.41 21.59 -1.76
C ASP A 272 12.91 23.05 -1.77
N CYS A 273 12.17 23.96 -1.15
CA CYS A 273 12.60 25.36 -1.01
C CYS A 273 13.50 25.59 0.21
N SER A 274 13.50 24.68 1.18
CA SER A 274 14.28 24.79 2.40
C SER A 274 15.71 24.30 2.18
N SER A 275 16.69 25.20 2.26
CA SER A 275 18.11 24.85 2.16
C SER A 275 18.54 23.78 3.18
N THR A 276 17.94 23.77 4.37
CA THR A 276 18.14 22.73 5.38
C THR A 276 17.65 21.37 4.89
N ALA A 277 16.46 21.31 4.27
CA ALA A 277 15.91 20.09 3.69
C ALA A 277 16.80 19.54 2.56
N ILE A 278 17.31 20.42 1.70
CA ILE A 278 18.27 20.06 0.64
C ILE A 278 19.52 19.41 1.26
N GLN A 279 20.16 20.06 2.23
CA GLN A 279 21.38 19.55 2.87
C GLN A 279 21.18 18.22 3.59
N VAL A 280 20.04 18.04 4.28
CA VAL A 280 19.72 16.76 4.95
C VAL A 280 19.52 15.66 3.91
N THR A 281 18.80 15.96 2.83
CA THR A 281 18.56 15.03 1.72
C THR A 281 19.85 14.59 1.05
N GLU A 282 20.75 15.52 0.71
CA GLU A 282 22.06 15.24 0.10
C GLU A 282 22.89 14.29 0.97
N ARG A 283 23.04 14.59 2.26
CA ARG A 283 23.80 13.73 3.19
C ARG A 283 23.23 12.32 3.29
N ARG A 284 21.91 12.16 3.26
CA ARG A 284 21.27 10.82 3.29
C ARG A 284 21.52 10.03 2.02
N LEU A 285 21.48 10.69 0.88
CA LEU A 285 21.78 10.06 -0.42
C LEU A 285 23.25 9.66 -0.51
N GLU A 286 24.18 10.46 -0.02
CA GLU A 286 25.62 10.15 -0.01
C GLU A 286 25.97 8.97 0.92
N ARG A 287 25.37 8.92 2.11
CA ARG A 287 25.63 7.86 3.11
C ARG A 287 25.01 6.52 2.79
N SER A 288 24.00 6.51 1.92
CA SER A 288 23.36 5.28 1.50
C SER A 288 24.30 4.57 0.53
N ASP A 289 24.98 3.51 0.99
CA ASP A 289 25.93 2.76 0.16
C ASP A 289 25.19 1.94 -0.90
N PHE A 290 25.12 2.46 -2.13
CA PHE A 290 24.43 1.84 -3.26
C PHE A 290 25.34 0.96 -4.12
N SER A 291 26.56 0.67 -3.66
CA SER A 291 27.59 -0.11 -4.38
C SER A 291 27.18 -1.56 -4.70
N LEU A 292 26.06 -2.05 -4.17
CA LEU A 292 25.52 -3.39 -4.43
C LEU A 292 24.68 -3.53 -5.72
N ILE A 293 24.40 -2.45 -6.46
CA ILE A 293 23.67 -2.53 -7.73
C ILE A 293 24.66 -2.46 -8.91
N LYS A 294 25.25 -3.60 -9.28
CA LYS A 294 26.09 -3.71 -10.51
C LYS A 294 25.28 -3.26 -11.74
N GLY A 295 25.71 -2.17 -12.37
CA GLY A 295 25.30 -1.80 -13.74
C GLY A 295 24.34 -0.61 -13.90
N LEU A 296 23.98 0.11 -12.84
CA LEU A 296 23.17 1.33 -12.94
C LEU A 296 23.94 2.53 -12.38
N LYS A 297 24.35 3.46 -13.25
CA LYS A 297 24.73 4.81 -12.80
C LYS A 297 23.44 5.55 -12.41
N PRO A 298 23.28 6.01 -11.15
CA PRO A 298 22.14 6.82 -10.76
C PRO A 298 22.10 8.09 -11.63
N ARG A 299 20.92 8.47 -12.12
CA ARG A 299 20.68 9.78 -12.75
C ARG A 299 19.51 10.44 -12.04
N GLY A 300 19.80 11.36 -11.12
CA GLY A 300 18.86 12.29 -10.52
C GLY A 300 19.33 13.72 -10.79
N LYS A 301 18.40 14.68 -10.86
CA LYS A 301 18.70 16.11 -10.85
C LYS A 301 17.95 16.74 -9.68
N TYR A 302 18.68 17.53 -8.88
CA TYR A 302 18.09 18.43 -7.89
C TYR A 302 17.84 19.79 -8.54
N CYS A 303 16.70 20.41 -8.27
CA CYS A 303 16.43 21.79 -8.68
C CYS A 303 16.08 22.58 -7.43
N GLY A 304 16.97 23.49 -7.03
CA GLY A 304 16.77 24.37 -5.88
C GLY A 304 17.75 25.53 -5.94
N GLY A 305 17.22 26.75 -5.98
CA GLY A 305 17.93 28.00 -5.84
C GLY A 305 17.03 28.98 -5.09
N PRO A 306 17.57 30.01 -4.42
CA PRO A 306 16.75 30.98 -3.72
C PRO A 306 15.76 31.60 -4.69
N VAL A 307 14.48 31.65 -4.29
CA VAL A 307 13.48 32.47 -4.97
C VAL A 307 13.87 33.92 -4.64
N SER A 308 14.48 34.60 -5.61
CA SER A 308 14.65 36.06 -5.61
C SER A 308 13.32 36.74 -5.85
#